data_AF-F6HWS3-F1
#
_entry.id   AF-F6HWS3-F1
#
_cell.length_a   1.000
_cell.length_b   1.000
_cell.length_c   1.000
_cell.angle_alpha   90.00
_cell.angle_beta   90.00
_cell.angle_gamma   90.00
#
_symmetry.space_group_name_H-M   'P 1'
#
loop_
_entity.id
_entity.type
_entity.pdbx_description
1 polymer ?
#
loop_
_entity_poly.entity_id
_entity_poly.type
_entity_poly.pdbx_seq_one_letter_code
_entity_poly.pdbx_strand_id
1 'polypeptide(L)'
;MATLLDRLKNSLALTLDHFYPHAGHLVTKKEDSSPSYMVFVGYNNSPGAQFIHAAADMTISGILSSIYIPQVLQSFFDHDRVINHDGHTLSLLSIQVTGLVDGIFIGCSTNHSMVDGTSF
;
A
#
# COMPACT_ATOMS: atom_id res chain seq x y z
N MET A 1 -16.52 -3.03 13.72
CA MET A 1 -15.75 -2.57 12.55
C MET A 1 -15.11 -1.20 12.79
N ALA A 2 -15.87 -0.14 13.07
CA ALA A 2 -15.31 1.22 13.28
C ALA A 2 -14.14 1.28 14.28
N THR A 3 -14.30 0.70 15.48
CA THR A 3 -13.25 0.65 16.51
C THR A 3 -11.99 -0.11 16.09
N LEU A 4 -12.10 -1.10 15.21
CA LEU A 4 -10.95 -1.82 14.67
C LEU A 4 -10.21 -0.98 13.63
N LEU A 5 -10.94 -0.34 12.72
CA LEU A 5 -10.37 0.52 11.69
C LEU A 5 -9.62 1.69 12.31
N ASP A 6 -10.16 2.32 13.34
CA ASP A 6 -9.48 3.41 14.04
C ASP A 6 -8.20 2.94 14.72
N ARG A 7 -8.22 1.75 15.33
CA ARG A 7 -7.01 1.15 15.92
C ARG A 7 -5.96 0.83 14.87
N LEU A 8 -6.35 0.25 13.73
CA LEU A 8 -5.45 -0.06 12.63
C LEU A 8 -4.83 1.20 12.02
N LYS A 9 -5.63 2.24 11.78
CA LYS A 9 -5.15 3.55 11.30
C LYS A 9 -4.17 4.16 12.28
N ASN A 10 -4.48 4.18 13.57
CA ASN A 10 -3.60 4.73 14.59
C ASN A 10 -2.30 3.93 14.70
N SER A 11 -2.36 2.60 14.69
CA SER A 11 -1.13 1.78 14.71
C SER A 11 -0.29 1.97 13.45
N LEU A 12 -0.93 2.11 12.28
CA LEU A 12 -0.21 2.38 11.03
C LEU A 12 0.51 3.73 11.09
N ALA A 13 -0.17 4.78 11.59
CA ALA A 13 0.44 6.09 11.77
C ALA A 13 1.67 6.04 12.70
N LEU A 14 1.56 5.37 13.85
CA LEU A 14 2.68 5.18 14.77
C LEU A 14 3.84 4.39 14.15
N THR A 15 3.54 3.35 13.36
CA THR A 15 4.57 2.59 12.64
C THR A 15 5.27 3.47 11.59
N LEU A 16 4.52 4.33 10.88
CA LEU A 16 5.08 5.23 9.87
C LEU A 16 5.99 6.31 10.46
N ASP A 17 5.93 6.61 11.76
CA ASP A 17 6.94 7.46 12.40
C ASP A 17 8.35 6.80 12.36
N HIS A 18 8.41 5.47 12.40
CA HIS A 18 9.64 4.70 12.29
C HIS A 18 10.00 4.37 10.83
N PHE A 19 9.00 4.15 9.98
CA PHE A 19 9.14 3.79 8.57
C PHE A 19 8.72 4.93 7.63
N TYR A 20 9.06 6.16 8.02
CA TYR A 20 8.60 7.39 7.39
C TYR A 20 8.78 7.49 5.86
N PRO A 21 9.77 6.85 5.20
CA PRO A 21 9.85 6.88 3.75
C PRO A 21 8.61 6.33 3.04
N HIS A 22 7.84 5.42 3.67
CA HIS A 22 6.62 4.84 3.11
C HIS A 22 5.45 5.84 3.04
N ALA A 23 5.52 6.94 3.80
CA ALA A 23 4.57 8.03 3.72
C ALA A 23 5.01 9.15 2.75
N GLY A 24 6.11 8.96 2.01
CA GLY A 24 6.58 9.87 0.98
C GLY A 24 6.03 9.57 -0.42
N HIS A 25 6.65 10.19 -1.42
CA HIS A 25 6.49 9.89 -2.85
C HIS A 25 7.86 9.97 -3.54
N LEU A 26 7.99 9.36 -4.72
CA LEU A 26 9.20 9.47 -5.52
C LEU A 26 9.31 10.87 -6.13
N VAL A 27 10.53 11.40 -6.13
CA VAL A 27 10.88 12.65 -6.80
C VAL A 27 12.10 12.38 -7.67
N THR A 28 12.01 12.82 -8.93
CA THR A 28 13.14 12.79 -9.84
C THR A 28 13.72 14.18 -10.00
N LYS A 29 15.03 14.32 -9.75
CA LYS A 29 15.80 15.52 -10.03
C LYS A 29 16.86 15.22 -11.08
N LYS A 30 16.88 16.04 -12.13
CA LYS A 30 17.96 16.03 -13.12
C LYS A 30 19.09 16.93 -12.63
N GLU A 31 20.33 16.49 -12.76
CA GLU A 31 21.47 17.37 -12.52
C GLU A 31 21.71 18.31 -13.71
N ASP A 32 22.03 19.57 -13.42
CA ASP A 32 22.31 20.56 -14.46
C ASP A 32 23.69 20.34 -15.12
N SER A 33 24.64 19.78 -14.36
CA SER A 33 26.04 19.59 -14.77
C SER A 33 26.36 18.24 -15.39
N SER A 34 25.43 17.27 -15.37
CA SER A 34 25.66 15.92 -15.87
C SER A 34 24.36 15.31 -16.42
N PRO A 35 24.40 14.32 -17.33
CA PRO A 35 23.20 13.63 -17.82
C PRO A 35 22.62 12.64 -16.78
N SER A 36 22.86 12.87 -15.49
CA SER A 36 22.42 11.99 -14.41
C SER A 36 21.04 12.39 -13.87
N TYR A 37 20.32 11.39 -13.36
CA TYR A 37 19.05 11.55 -12.68
C TYR A 37 19.20 10.97 -11.27
N MET A 38 18.68 11.71 -10.29
CA MET A 38 18.54 11.26 -8.92
C MET A 38 17.07 11.01 -8.63
N VAL A 39 16.75 9.81 -8.16
CA VAL A 39 15.42 9.47 -7.65
C VAL A 39 15.53 9.31 -6.15
N PHE A 40 14.68 10.01 -5.41
CA PHE A 40 14.67 10.00 -3.94
C PHE A 40 13.25 10.13 -3.41
N VAL A 41 13.07 9.89 -2.11
CA VAL A 41 11.77 10.04 -1.44
C VAL A 41 11.59 11.48 -0.98
N GLY A 42 10.56 12.15 -1.51
CA GLY A 42 10.11 13.46 -1.09
C GLY A 42 8.91 13.39 -0.14
N TYR A 43 8.77 14.41 0.71
CA TYR A 43 7.69 14.50 1.70
C TYR A 43 6.75 15.69 1.45
N ASN A 44 7.21 16.71 0.74
CA ASN A 44 6.40 17.90 0.44
C ASN A 44 5.23 17.53 -0.47
N ASN A 45 4.00 17.86 -0.06
CA ASN A 45 2.78 17.51 -0.78
C ASN A 45 2.64 15.99 -1.04
N SER A 46 3.21 15.16 -0.16
CA SER A 46 3.08 13.71 -0.27
C SER A 46 1.61 13.27 -0.08
N PRO A 47 1.12 12.28 -0.85
CA PRO A 47 -0.18 11.66 -0.59
C PRO A 47 -0.22 10.88 0.74
N GLY A 48 0.93 10.63 1.37
CA GLY A 48 1.04 9.78 2.56
C GLY A 48 0.86 8.30 2.23
N ALA A 49 0.84 7.45 3.25
CA ALA A 49 0.41 6.08 3.08
C ALA A 49 -1.12 6.02 2.94
N GLN A 50 -1.59 5.26 1.97
CA GLN A 50 -3.02 5.12 1.68
C GLN A 50 -3.65 4.08 2.64
N PHE A 51 -4.80 4.40 3.21
CA PHE A 51 -5.60 3.47 4.03
C PHE A 51 -7.02 3.38 3.49
N ILE A 52 -7.38 2.22 2.94
CA ILE A 52 -8.66 1.96 2.30
C ILE A 52 -9.48 1.02 3.16
N HIS A 53 -10.79 1.29 3.28
CA HIS A 53 -11.75 0.36 3.85
C HIS A 53 -12.77 -0.03 2.78
N ALA A 54 -12.92 -1.33 2.56
CA ALA A 54 -13.83 -1.92 1.58
C ALA A 54 -14.65 -3.05 2.22
N ALA A 55 -15.61 -3.60 1.48
CA ALA A 55 -16.38 -4.76 1.89
C ALA A 55 -16.63 -5.69 0.69
N ALA A 56 -16.69 -6.99 0.96
CA ALA A 56 -17.00 -8.01 -0.03
C ALA A 56 -17.93 -9.08 0.57
N ASP A 57 -18.89 -9.54 -0.23
CA ASP A 57 -19.78 -10.65 0.14
C ASP A 57 -19.06 -12.00 -0.09
N MET A 58 -18.08 -12.26 0.75
CA MET A 58 -17.27 -13.48 0.75
C MET A 58 -17.02 -13.94 2.18
N THR A 59 -16.77 -15.23 2.34
CA THR A 59 -16.34 -15.81 3.62
C THR A 59 -14.85 -16.11 3.60
N ILE A 60 -14.23 -16.18 4.78
CA ILE A 60 -12.84 -16.66 4.94
C ILE A 60 -12.69 -18.03 4.29
N SER A 61 -13.65 -18.94 4.50
CA SER A 61 -13.58 -20.27 3.89
C SER A 61 -13.60 -20.19 2.37
N GLY A 62 -14.39 -19.30 1.76
CA GLY A 62 -14.43 -19.13 0.30
C GLY A 62 -13.10 -18.67 -0.31
N ILE A 63 -12.23 -18.06 0.50
CA ILE A 63 -10.88 -17.66 0.11
C ILE A 63 -9.89 -18.82 0.33
N LEU A 64 -9.90 -19.44 1.52
CA LEU A 64 -8.89 -20.42 1.92
C LEU A 64 -9.11 -21.83 1.37
N SER A 65 -10.35 -22.22 1.06
CA SER A 65 -10.64 -23.57 0.55
C SER A 65 -10.48 -23.72 -0.96
N SER A 66 -10.25 -22.61 -1.67
CA SER A 66 -10.13 -22.61 -3.12
C SER A 66 -8.78 -23.19 -3.54
N ILE A 67 -8.80 -24.09 -4.54
CA ILE A 67 -7.60 -24.66 -5.15
C ILE A 67 -6.84 -23.60 -5.96
N TYR A 68 -7.58 -22.61 -6.49
CA TYR A 68 -7.03 -21.49 -7.27
C TYR A 68 -7.24 -20.18 -6.53
N ILE A 69 -6.34 -19.21 -6.72
CA ILE A 69 -6.52 -17.85 -6.19
C ILE A 69 -7.77 -17.24 -6.85
N PRO A 70 -8.85 -16.95 -6.09
CA PRO A 70 -10.04 -16.33 -6.66
C PRO A 70 -9.69 -14.98 -7.29
N GLN A 71 -10.13 -14.75 -8.53
CA GLN A 71 -9.77 -13.54 -9.28
C GLN A 71 -10.20 -12.25 -8.56
N VAL A 72 -11.28 -12.31 -7.79
CA VAL A 72 -11.76 -11.21 -6.93
C VAL A 72 -10.74 -10.76 -5.89
N LEU A 73 -9.80 -11.61 -5.47
CA LEU A 73 -8.75 -11.19 -4.54
C LEU A 73 -7.83 -10.12 -5.13
N GLN A 74 -7.74 -9.98 -6.46
CA GLN A 74 -6.99 -8.88 -7.06
C GLN A 74 -7.54 -7.51 -6.63
N SER A 75 -8.86 -7.38 -6.43
CA SER A 75 -9.47 -6.12 -5.96
C SER A 75 -9.35 -5.91 -4.45
N PHE A 76 -8.75 -6.86 -3.73
CA PHE A 76 -8.50 -6.73 -2.29
C PHE A 76 -7.17 -6.03 -2.01
N PHE A 77 -6.39 -5.76 -3.06
CA PHE A 77 -5.17 -4.99 -3.03
C PHE A 77 -5.38 -3.72 -3.84
N ASP A 78 -4.93 -2.60 -3.30
CA ASP A 78 -4.76 -1.38 -4.08
C ASP A 78 -3.51 -1.50 -4.98
N HIS A 79 -3.30 -0.53 -5.87
CA HIS A 79 -2.15 -0.51 -6.77
C HIS A 79 -2.03 -1.73 -7.72
N ASP A 80 -3.14 -2.40 -8.05
CA ASP A 80 -3.12 -3.41 -9.12
C ASP A 80 -2.59 -2.78 -10.43
N ARG A 81 -1.59 -3.44 -11.03
CA ARG A 81 -0.91 -3.02 -12.28
C ARG A 81 -0.18 -1.68 -12.24
N VAL A 82 -0.01 -1.08 -11.06
CA VAL A 82 0.79 0.13 -10.87
C VAL A 82 2.27 -0.19 -10.99
N ILE A 83 3.04 0.68 -11.63
CA ILE A 83 4.49 0.53 -11.79
C ILE A 83 5.25 1.46 -10.84
N ASN A 84 6.54 1.20 -10.62
CA ASN A 84 7.35 2.00 -9.68
C ASN A 84 7.31 3.51 -9.99
N HIS A 85 7.25 3.89 -11.27
CA HIS A 85 7.20 5.31 -11.67
C HIS A 85 5.96 6.03 -11.17
N ASP A 86 4.83 5.34 -11.02
CA ASP A 86 3.57 5.94 -10.56
C ASP A 86 3.66 6.42 -9.10
N GLY A 87 4.64 5.94 -8.34
CA GLY A 87 4.98 6.41 -6.99
C GLY A 87 5.41 7.87 -6.91
N HIS A 88 5.54 8.59 -8.04
CA HIS A 88 5.64 10.05 -8.05
C HIS A 88 4.32 10.75 -7.74
N THR A 89 3.19 10.06 -7.94
CA THR A 89 1.84 10.62 -7.79
C THR A 89 0.96 9.82 -6.83
N LEU A 90 1.16 8.50 -6.77
CA LEU A 90 0.46 7.59 -5.88
C LEU A 90 1.27 7.33 -4.61
N SER A 91 0.59 6.89 -3.56
CA SER A 91 1.22 6.50 -2.30
C SER A 91 2.25 5.39 -2.51
N LEU A 92 3.36 5.43 -1.77
CA LEU A 92 4.37 4.37 -1.83
C LEU A 92 3.93 3.12 -1.05
N LEU A 93 3.02 3.28 -0.09
CA LEU A 93 2.38 2.21 0.67
C LEU A 93 0.87 2.39 0.63
N SER A 94 0.13 1.31 0.38
CA SER A 94 -1.32 1.25 0.51
C SER A 94 -1.74 0.02 1.31
N ILE A 95 -2.64 0.24 2.28
CA ILE A 95 -3.23 -0.79 3.11
C ILE A 95 -4.74 -0.79 2.88
N GLN A 96 -5.28 -1.90 2.40
CA GLN A 96 -6.72 -2.09 2.23
C GLN A 96 -7.26 -3.09 3.25
N VAL A 97 -8.20 -2.65 4.08
CA VAL A 97 -8.95 -3.50 5.00
C VAL A 97 -10.30 -3.81 4.36
N THR A 98 -10.49 -5.06 3.93
CA THR A 98 -11.74 -5.54 3.34
C THR A 98 -12.53 -6.33 4.38
N GLY A 99 -13.73 -5.85 4.73
CA GLY A 99 -14.68 -6.60 5.54
C GLY A 99 -15.28 -7.76 4.75
N LEU A 100 -15.25 -8.94 5.35
CA LEU A 100 -15.88 -10.18 4.85
C LEU A 100 -17.12 -10.49 5.69
N VAL A 101 -17.93 -11.45 5.25
CA VAL A 101 -19.14 -11.88 5.98
C VAL A 101 -18.82 -12.37 7.38
N ASP A 102 -17.69 -13.06 7.54
CA ASP A 102 -17.26 -13.72 8.77
C ASP A 102 -15.85 -13.29 9.24
N GLY A 103 -15.31 -12.18 8.71
CA GLY A 103 -13.98 -11.72 9.08
C GLY A 103 -13.46 -10.49 8.34
N ILE A 104 -12.14 -10.37 8.23
CA ILE A 104 -11.46 -9.31 7.48
C ILE A 104 -10.34 -9.90 6.64
N PHE A 105 -10.00 -9.19 5.56
CA PHE A 105 -8.79 -9.38 4.78
C PHE A 105 -7.99 -8.07 4.80
N ILE A 106 -6.67 -8.15 4.99
CA ILE A 106 -5.79 -6.98 4.95
C ILE A 106 -4.84 -7.16 3.75
N GLY A 107 -5.06 -6.38 2.70
CA GLY A 107 -4.18 -6.30 1.54
C GLY A 107 -3.15 -5.20 1.73
N CYS A 108 -1.90 -5.49 1.41
CA CYS A 108 -0.79 -4.55 1.49
C CYS A 108 -0.12 -4.44 0.12
N SER A 109 0.06 -3.22 -0.37
CA SER A 109 0.73 -2.93 -1.64
C SER A 109 1.81 -1.88 -1.42
N THR A 110 3.02 -2.14 -1.89
CA THR A 110 4.17 -1.23 -1.73
C THR A 110 4.88 -1.03 -3.06
N ASN A 111 5.45 0.15 -3.27
CA ASN A 111 6.32 0.41 -4.39
C ASN A 111 7.61 -0.42 -4.26
N HIS A 112 7.93 -1.24 -5.26
CA HIS A 112 9.03 -2.20 -5.15
C HIS A 112 10.42 -1.54 -5.15
N SER A 113 10.52 -0.24 -5.48
CA SER A 113 11.75 0.52 -5.26
C SER A 113 12.05 0.79 -3.78
N MET A 114 11.08 0.59 -2.88
CA MET A 114 11.22 0.86 -1.44
C MET A 114 11.69 -0.35 -0.64
N VAL A 115 11.32 -1.56 -1.08
CA VAL A 115 11.54 -2.80 -0.33
C VAL A 115 11.83 -3.98 -1.26
N ASP A 116 12.49 -4.98 -0.70
CA ASP A 116 12.52 -6.34 -1.20
C ASP A 116 11.56 -7.23 -0.39
N GLY A 117 11.50 -8.53 -0.72
CA GLY A 117 10.60 -9.46 -0.01
C GLY A 117 10.97 -9.72 1.46
N THR A 118 12.14 -9.29 1.94
CA THR A 118 12.56 -9.46 3.34
C THR A 118 12.25 -8.21 4.17
N SER A 119 12.33 -7.04 3.56
CA SER A 119 12.05 -5.75 4.19
C SER A 119 10.57 -5.36 4.18
N PHE A 120 9.76 -6.01 3.34
CA PHE A 120 8.30 -5.93 3.36
C PHE A 120 7.70 -6.68 4.54
#